data_AF-A0A2K2VGJ1-F1
#
_entry.id   AF-A0A2K2VGJ1-F1
#
_cell.length_a   1.000
_cell.length_b   1.000
_cell.length_c   1.000
_cell.angle_alpha   90.00
_cell.angle_beta   90.00
_cell.angle_gamma   90.00
#
_symmetry.space_group_name_H-M   'P 1'
#
loop_
_entity.id
_entity.type
_entity.pdbx_description
1 polymer ?
#
loop_
_entity_poly.entity_id
_entity_poly.type
_entity_poly.pdbx_seq_one_letter_code
_entity_poly.pdbx_strand_id
1 'polypeptide(L)'
;MLKKTPVVIKISGSFIQPDRAEMVKKYAELLRELWNESYRPMVIVGGGRIARLYIESARSLGASESMLDLLGIDVTRLNAHLLITSLSDIALPYPPRSIDEILDAKQ
;
A
#
# COMPACT_ATOMS: atom_id res chain seq x y z
N MET A 1 -25.18 -11.22 -4.96
CA MET A 1 -23.97 -11.28 -4.12
C MET A 1 -24.25 -10.56 -2.82
N LEU A 2 -23.89 -11.13 -1.67
CA LEU A 2 -23.99 -10.43 -0.38
C LEU A 2 -23.05 -9.23 -0.38
N LYS A 3 -23.54 -8.09 0.11
CA LYS A 3 -22.76 -6.85 0.20
C LYS A 3 -21.63 -7.06 1.21
N LYS A 4 -20.38 -6.94 0.76
CA LYS A 4 -19.20 -7.02 1.64
C LYS A 4 -19.11 -5.77 2.54
N THR A 5 -18.71 -5.94 3.79
CA THR A 5 -18.54 -4.88 4.78
C THR A 5 -17.20 -4.15 4.56
N PRO A 6 -17.18 -2.84 4.27
CA PRO A 6 -15.93 -2.10 4.11
C PRO A 6 -15.13 -2.05 5.40
N VAL A 7 -13.82 -2.29 5.31
CA VAL A 7 -12.88 -2.11 6.43
C VAL A 7 -11.61 -1.44 5.93
N VAL A 8 -11.15 -0.41 6.63
CA VAL A 8 -9.92 0.32 6.30
C VAL A 8 -8.79 -0.22 7.16
N ILE A 9 -7.70 -0.67 6.52
CA ILE A 9 -6.56 -1.30 7.18
C ILE A 9 -5.29 -0.52 6.83
N LYS A 10 -4.65 0.07 7.84
CA LYS A 10 -3.33 0.69 7.69
C LYS A 10 -2.24 -0.31 8.04
N ILE A 11 -1.41 -0.67 7.07
CA ILE A 11 -0.24 -1.52 7.26
C ILE A 11 1.01 -0.64 7.33
N SER A 12 1.83 -0.86 8.35
CA SER A 12 3.12 -0.17 8.46
C SER A 12 4.04 -0.56 7.31
N GLY A 13 4.72 0.44 6.73
CA GLY A 13 5.73 0.21 5.71
C GLY A 13 6.92 -0.59 6.20
N SER A 14 7.07 -0.82 7.51
CA SER A 14 8.10 -1.73 8.06
C SER A 14 7.83 -3.20 7.77
N PHE A 15 6.59 -3.57 7.44
CA PHE A 15 6.20 -4.95 7.14
C PHE A 15 6.12 -5.25 5.65
N ILE A 16 5.75 -4.26 4.84
CA ILE A 16 5.68 -4.38 3.38
C ILE A 16 6.90 -3.69 2.78
N GLN A 17 7.95 -4.47 2.52
CA GLN A 17 9.23 -4.00 1.99
C GLN A 17 9.82 -5.05 1.03
N PRO A 18 10.69 -4.64 0.09
CA PRO A 18 11.30 -5.55 -0.88
C PRO A 18 12.13 -6.67 -0.22
N ASP A 19 12.71 -6.44 0.95
CA ASP A 19 13.49 -7.42 1.72
C ASP A 19 12.63 -8.29 2.66
N ARG A 20 11.29 -8.24 2.54
CA ARG A 20 10.34 -8.94 3.42
C ARG A 20 9.24 -9.70 2.68
N ALA A 21 9.56 -10.31 1.54
CA ALA A 21 8.59 -11.04 0.70
C ALA A 21 7.68 -12.02 1.48
N GLU A 22 8.24 -12.82 2.40
CA GLU A 22 7.45 -13.74 3.24
C GLU A 22 6.43 -13.03 4.13
N MET A 23 6.77 -11.85 4.66
CA MET A 23 5.82 -11.04 5.44
C MET A 23 4.72 -10.48 4.54
N VAL A 24 5.08 -10.02 3.35
CA VAL A 24 4.10 -9.55 2.35
C VAL A 24 3.11 -10.65 2.01
N LYS A 25 3.58 -11.88 1.81
CA LYS A 25 2.74 -13.05 1.55
C LYS A 25 1.77 -13.33 2.70
N LYS A 26 2.24 -13.33 3.95
CA LYS A 26 1.38 -13.51 5.13
C LYS A 26 0.29 -12.45 5.26
N TYR A 27 0.61 -11.18 4.99
CA TYR A 27 -0.40 -10.12 4.96
C TYR A 27 -1.40 -10.31 3.82
N ALA A 28 -0.96 -10.76 2.64
CA ALA A 28 -1.84 -11.06 1.52
C ALA A 28 -2.81 -12.21 1.84
N GLU A 29 -2.33 -13.27 2.50
CA GLU A 29 -3.15 -14.38 2.99
C GLU A 29 -4.23 -13.90 3.97
N LEU A 30 -3.86 -13.11 4.97
CA LEU A 30 -4.81 -12.51 5.93
C LEU A 30 -5.87 -11.64 5.23
N LEU A 31 -5.47 -10.81 4.27
CA LEU A 31 -6.39 -9.96 3.52
C LEU A 31 -7.37 -10.79 2.67
N ARG A 32 -6.91 -11.93 2.15
CA ARG A 32 -7.75 -12.87 1.39
C ARG A 32 -8.75 -13.60 2.29
N GLU A 33 -8.34 -13.97 3.50
CA GLU A 33 -9.26 -14.51 4.52
C GLU A 33 -10.38 -13.51 4.82
N LEU A 34 -10.04 -12.25 5.12
CA LEU A 34 -11.03 -11.18 5.32
C LEU A 34 -11.96 -11.00 4.12
N TRP A 35 -11.39 -11.01 2.90
CA TRP A 35 -12.19 -10.94 1.68
C TRP A 35 -13.19 -12.09 1.62
N ASN A 36 -12.80 -13.32 1.96
CA ASN A 36 -13.68 -14.48 1.96
C ASN A 36 -14.75 -14.42 3.06
N GLU A 37 -14.45 -13.81 4.21
CA GLU A 37 -15.38 -13.59 5.34
C GLU A 37 -16.39 -12.44 5.15
N SER A 38 -16.65 -12.04 3.90
CA SER A 38 -17.56 -10.93 3.56
C SER A 38 -17.09 -9.53 3.96
N TYR A 39 -15.79 -9.31 4.15
CA TYR A 39 -15.22 -7.95 4.25
C TYR A 39 -14.72 -7.44 2.89
N ARG A 40 -14.66 -6.12 2.71
CA ARG A 40 -14.03 -5.42 1.58
C ARG A 40 -12.86 -4.58 2.12
N PRO A 41 -11.65 -5.15 2.23
CA PRO A 41 -10.49 -4.42 2.73
C PRO A 41 -10.09 -3.25 1.81
N MET A 42 -9.86 -2.08 2.42
CA MET A 42 -9.23 -0.92 1.81
C MET A 42 -7.88 -0.72 2.50
N VAL A 43 -6.81 -1.04 1.80
CA VAL A 43 -5.48 -1.17 2.42
C VAL A 43 -4.62 0.04 2.11
N ILE A 44 -4.04 0.64 3.15
CA ILE A 44 -3.06 1.71 3.03
C ILE A 44 -1.71 1.16 3.49
N VAL A 45 -0.69 1.28 2.65
CA VAL A 45 0.68 0.82 2.96
C VAL A 45 1.57 2.01 3.32
N GLY A 46 2.50 1.86 4.25
CA GLY A 46 3.48 2.90 4.60
C GLY A 46 4.78 2.81 3.78
N GLY A 47 5.63 3.84 3.86
CA GLY A 47 6.91 3.87 3.14
C GLY A 47 8.08 3.13 3.81
N GLY A 48 8.04 2.98 5.14
CA GLY A 48 9.02 2.16 5.86
C GLY A 48 10.47 2.68 5.79
N ARG A 49 11.42 1.75 5.88
CA ARG A 49 12.86 2.04 5.89
C ARG A 49 13.31 2.62 4.55
N ILE A 50 12.81 2.06 3.45
CA ILE A 50 13.18 2.50 2.10
C ILE A 50 12.79 3.97 1.88
N ALA A 51 11.60 4.39 2.33
CA ALA A 51 11.20 5.80 2.21
C ALA A 51 12.14 6.73 2.96
N ARG A 52 12.53 6.37 4.19
CA ARG A 52 13.49 7.14 4.99
C ARG A 52 14.85 7.26 4.30
N LEU A 53 15.36 6.17 3.71
CA LEU A 53 16.63 6.20 2.96
C LEU A 53 16.59 7.16 1.77
N TYR A 54 15.50 7.14 0.99
CA TYR A 54 15.31 8.08 -0.12
C TYR A 54 15.19 9.53 0.36
N ILE A 55 14.40 9.76 1.41
CA ILE A 55 14.19 11.10 2.00
C ILE A 55 15.51 11.66 2.54
N GLU A 56 16.26 10.88 3.31
CA GLU A 56 17.56 11.28 3.87
C GLU A 56 18.58 11.60 2.77
N SER A 57 18.64 10.76 1.74
CA SER A 57 19.54 10.97 0.61
C SER A 57 19.16 12.20 -0.22
N ALA A 58 17.87 12.41 -0.50
CA ALA A 58 17.43 13.59 -1.24
C ALA A 58 17.61 14.88 -0.43
N ARG A 59 17.41 14.82 0.89
CA ARG A 59 17.63 15.94 1.80
C ARG A 59 19.09 16.37 1.81
N SER A 60 20.04 15.42 1.84
CA SER A 60 21.48 15.74 1.78
C SER A 60 21.90 16.34 0.43
N LEU A 61 21.14 16.09 -0.64
CA LEU A 61 21.30 16.69 -1.95
C LEU A 61 20.61 18.06 -2.10
N GLY A 62 19.97 18.57 -1.05
CA GLY A 62 19.32 19.89 -1.05
C GLY A 62 17.90 19.92 -1.62
N ALA A 63 17.21 18.78 -1.67
CA ALA A 63 15.81 18.74 -2.08
C ALA A 63 14.89 19.51 -1.11
N SER A 64 13.83 20.12 -1.65
CA SER A 64 12.80 20.80 -0.84
C SER A 64 11.93 19.80 -0.06
N GLU A 65 11.32 20.23 1.05
CA GLU A 65 10.43 19.36 1.84
C GLU A 65 9.29 18.77 0.99
N SER A 66 8.72 19.53 0.06
CA SER A 66 7.69 19.02 -0.86
C SER A 66 8.21 17.87 -1.74
N MET A 67 9.47 17.92 -2.17
CA MET A 67 10.08 16.82 -2.91
C MET A 67 10.31 15.59 -2.01
N LEU A 68 10.69 15.82 -0.75
CA LEU A 68 10.85 14.73 0.22
C LEU A 68 9.52 14.01 0.49
N ASP A 69 8.42 14.76 0.63
CA ASP A 69 7.07 14.21 0.77
C ASP A 69 6.68 13.39 -0.46
N LEU A 70 6.95 13.89 -1.67
CA LEU A 70 6.68 13.16 -2.92
C LEU A 70 7.46 11.84 -2.98
N LEU A 71 8.75 11.84 -2.62
CA LEU A 71 9.55 10.61 -2.54
C LEU A 71 8.99 9.62 -1.52
N GLY A 72 8.55 10.12 -0.37
CA GLY A 72 7.86 9.31 0.64
C GLY A 72 6.61 8.65 0.09
N ILE A 73 5.76 9.42 -0.61
CA ILE A 73 4.54 8.95 -1.27
C ILE A 73 4.87 7.90 -2.34
N ASP A 74 5.85 8.14 -3.20
CA ASP A 74 6.20 7.22 -4.27
C ASP A 74 6.70 5.87 -3.73
N VAL A 75 7.49 5.88 -2.65
CA VAL A 75 7.88 4.63 -1.99
C VAL A 75 6.67 3.93 -1.35
N THR A 76 5.70 4.66 -0.78
CA THR A 76 4.47 4.02 -0.27
C THR A 76 3.70 3.31 -1.38
N ARG A 77 3.66 3.89 -2.59
CA ARG A 77 3.02 3.29 -3.76
C ARG A 77 3.78 2.10 -4.28
N LEU A 78 5.12 2.15 -4.27
CA LEU A 78 5.94 0.99 -4.64
C LEU A 78 5.71 -0.19 -3.69
N ASN A 79 5.60 0.06 -2.39
CA ASN A 79 5.23 -0.97 -1.41
C ASN A 79 3.79 -1.49 -1.63
N ALA A 80 2.85 -0.62 -2.01
CA ALA A 80 1.49 -1.05 -2.36
C ALA A 80 1.47 -1.94 -3.61
N HIS A 81 2.25 -1.61 -4.65
CA HIS A 81 2.44 -2.48 -5.81
C HIS A 81 2.97 -3.86 -5.42
N LEU A 82 3.98 -3.91 -4.54
CA LEU A 82 4.51 -5.18 -4.05
C LEU A 82 3.43 -6.05 -3.38
N LEU A 83 2.55 -5.45 -2.59
CA LEU A 83 1.42 -6.16 -1.98
C LEU A 83 0.38 -6.59 -3.02
N ILE A 84 0.07 -5.75 -4.01
CA ILE A 84 -0.86 -6.04 -5.10
C ILE A 84 -0.40 -7.27 -5.91
N THR A 85 0.91 -7.44 -6.13
CA THR A 85 1.46 -8.62 -6.81
C THR A 85 1.02 -9.94 -6.15
N SER A 86 0.81 -9.97 -4.84
CA SER A 86 0.35 -11.14 -4.10
C SER A 86 -1.19 -11.25 -4.00
N LEU A 87 -1.93 -10.27 -4.53
CA LEU A 87 -3.39 -10.12 -4.42
C LEU A 87 -4.06 -9.87 -5.78
N SER A 88 -3.37 -10.14 -6.89
CA SER A 88 -3.75 -9.69 -8.24
C SER A 88 -5.17 -10.07 -8.71
N ASP A 89 -5.76 -11.10 -8.12
CA ASP A 89 -7.11 -11.60 -8.42
C ASP A 89 -8.23 -10.92 -7.61
N ILE A 90 -7.90 -10.26 -6.49
CA ILE A 90 -8.87 -9.60 -5.59
C ILE A 90 -8.57 -8.12 -5.32
N ALA A 91 -7.48 -7.57 -5.87
CA ALA A 91 -7.07 -6.19 -5.72
C ALA A 91 -7.14 -5.42 -7.05
N LEU A 92 -7.19 -4.08 -6.97
CA LEU A 92 -6.98 -3.22 -8.14
C LEU A 92 -5.56 -3.42 -8.69
N PRO A 93 -5.36 -3.34 -10.02
CA PRO A 93 -4.05 -3.59 -10.64
C PRO A 93 -3.00 -2.53 -10.29
N TYR A 94 -3.42 -1.36 -9.81
CA TYR A 94 -2.54 -0.27 -9.38
C TYR A 94 -3.10 0.41 -8.11
N PRO A 95 -2.23 0.99 -7.26
CA PRO A 95 -2.66 1.76 -6.10
C PRO A 95 -3.30 3.08 -6.57
N PRO A 96 -4.53 3.37 -6.12
CA PRO A 96 -5.17 4.65 -6.40
C PRO A 96 -4.33 5.84 -5.90
N ARG A 97 -4.36 6.95 -6.63
CA ARG A 97 -3.58 8.16 -6.33
C ARG A 97 -4.37 9.25 -5.62
N SER A 98 -5.70 9.13 -5.57
CA SER A 98 -6.60 10.06 -4.89
C SER A 98 -7.76 9.31 -4.22
N ILE A 99 -8.49 10.02 -3.34
CA ILE A 99 -9.73 9.50 -2.77
C ILE A 99 -10.79 9.32 -3.86
N ASP A 100 -10.83 10.22 -4.83
CA ASP A 100 -11.80 10.15 -5.95
C ASP A 100 -11.61 8.87 -6.76
N GLU A 101 -10.37 8.49 -7.09
CA GLU A 101 -10.09 7.20 -7.75
C GLU A 101 -10.59 5.99 -6.94
N ILE A 102 -10.54 6.08 -5.60
CA ILE A 102 -11.08 5.03 -4.71
C ILE A 102 -12.62 5.02 -4.76
N LEU A 103 -13.26 6.18 -4.79
CA LEU A 103 -14.71 6.31 -4.86
C LEU A 103 -15.26 5.84 -6.20
N ASP A 104 -14.55 6.11 -7.29
CA ASP A 104 -14.91 5.64 -8.63
C ASP A 104 -14.77 4.12 -8.74
N ALA A 105 -13.75 3.54 -8.11
CA ALA A 105 -13.57 2.09 -8.04
C ALA A 105 -14.56 1.35 -7.11
N LYS A 106 -15.42 2.09 -6.38
CA LYS A 106 -16.48 1.49 -5.54
C LYS A 106 -17.74 1.11 -6.32
N GLN A 107 -17.92 1.67 -7.52
CA GLN A 107 -19.02 1.33 -8.45
C GLN A 107 -18.82 -0.07 -9.04
#